data_AF-A0A9X3AZN6-F1
#
_entry.id   AF-A0A9X3AZN6-F1
#
_cell.length_a   1.000
_cell.length_b   1.000
_cell.length_c   1.000
_cell.angle_alpha   90.00
_cell.angle_beta   90.00
_cell.angle_gamma   90.00
#
_symmetry.space_group_name_H-M   'P 1'
#
loop_
_entity.id
_entity.type
_entity.pdbx_description
1 polymer ?
#
loop_
_entity_poly.entity_id
_entity_poly.type
_entity_poly.pdbx_seq_one_letter_code
_entity_poly.pdbx_strand_id
1 'polypeptide(L)'
;MLRAYFLSISFLFSLALASFPAAHAASFDCANAKEPDEIAICSSPALSRLDTKMAALWFSYEKIPFLMGVSAERAEEAEAFLERRRACGADEDCLRTAYQERIRMLERAIESWMKDQASADGAARSWSPAVLPEAVRTVAEGYRDECAQLGGTLEEGFDQPLVMTGDLDGDRLQDFVLNPQNMQCSAAATAFCGNGGCDIRLALSIHDYAQPVEILGGAPALKQNEAGTVLDVWVDDTNCAEMKEEGDACLARYYWKDDKLAISYMRRDYAD
;
A
#
# COMPACT_ATOMS: atom_id res chain seq x y z
N MET A 1 -39.85 60.78 -55.83
CA MET A 1 -40.85 59.73 -56.14
C MET A 1 -40.10 58.54 -56.75
N LEU A 2 -39.78 57.49 -55.98
CA LEU A 2 -39.34 56.21 -56.56
C LEU A 2 -40.31 55.12 -56.09
N ARG A 3 -40.92 54.47 -57.08
CA ARG A 3 -41.89 53.39 -56.96
C ARG A 3 -41.21 52.08 -56.55
N ALA A 4 -41.97 51.31 -55.80
CA ALA A 4 -41.71 49.96 -55.33
C ALA A 4 -41.49 48.95 -56.47
N TYR A 5 -40.67 47.92 -56.20
CA TYR A 5 -40.82 46.59 -56.76
C TYR A 5 -40.92 45.57 -55.63
N PHE A 6 -42.09 44.94 -55.57
CA PHE A 6 -42.35 43.73 -54.80
C PHE A 6 -41.61 42.55 -55.46
N LEU A 7 -40.90 41.75 -54.66
CA LEU A 7 -40.61 40.34 -54.93
C LEU A 7 -40.48 39.67 -53.55
N SER A 8 -41.58 39.13 -53.00
CA SER A 8 -42.02 37.73 -53.16
C SER A 8 -41.06 36.73 -52.51
N ILE A 9 -41.58 36.18 -51.42
CA ILE A 9 -41.07 35.16 -50.49
C ILE A 9 -40.53 33.90 -51.18
N SER A 10 -39.40 33.39 -50.69
CA SER A 10 -39.18 31.95 -50.53
C SER A 10 -38.17 31.70 -49.42
N PHE A 11 -38.70 31.51 -48.21
CA PHE A 11 -37.97 31.09 -47.02
C PHE A 11 -37.76 29.56 -47.12
N LEU A 12 -36.61 29.13 -47.65
CA LEU A 12 -36.15 27.75 -47.52
C LEU A 12 -35.14 27.71 -46.38
N PHE A 13 -35.65 27.66 -45.16
CA PHE A 13 -34.87 27.34 -43.98
C PHE A 13 -34.60 25.84 -43.99
N SER A 14 -33.60 25.42 -44.76
CA SER A 14 -33.04 24.07 -44.64
C SER A 14 -32.40 23.97 -43.26
N LEU A 15 -33.14 23.39 -42.32
CA LEU A 15 -32.62 22.96 -41.02
C LEU A 15 -31.61 21.83 -41.29
N ALA A 16 -30.37 22.20 -41.55
CA ALA A 16 -29.27 21.26 -41.56
C ALA A 16 -29.15 20.71 -40.13
N LEU A 17 -29.67 19.50 -39.91
CA LEU A 17 -29.27 18.71 -38.75
C LEU A 17 -27.77 18.48 -38.88
N ALA A 18 -26.99 19.36 -38.24
CA ALA A 18 -25.61 19.06 -37.91
C ALA A 18 -25.65 17.80 -37.03
N SER A 19 -25.40 16.65 -37.65
CA SER A 19 -25.06 15.44 -36.93
C SER A 19 -23.70 15.69 -36.32
N PHE A 20 -23.69 16.24 -35.11
CA PHE A 20 -22.48 16.26 -34.29
C PHE A 20 -22.06 14.80 -34.11
N PRO A 21 -20.82 14.41 -34.46
CA PRO A 21 -20.36 13.07 -34.14
C PRO A 21 -20.49 12.92 -32.63
N ALA A 22 -21.26 11.94 -32.19
CA ALA A 22 -21.34 11.61 -30.78
C ALA A 22 -19.90 11.37 -30.31
N ALA A 23 -19.43 12.16 -29.35
CA ALA A 23 -18.12 11.99 -28.76
C ALA A 23 -18.11 10.60 -28.08
N HIS A 24 -17.52 9.61 -28.76
CA HIS A 24 -17.32 8.27 -28.22
C HIS A 24 -16.07 8.35 -27.34
N ALA A 25 -16.24 8.11 -26.04
CA ALA A 25 -15.17 8.18 -25.06
C ALA A 25 -14.35 6.88 -25.05
N ALA A 26 -13.81 6.45 -26.20
CA ALA A 26 -12.79 5.39 -26.20
C ALA A 26 -11.55 5.90 -25.44
N SER A 27 -10.75 4.99 -24.88
CA SER A 27 -9.53 5.33 -24.17
C SER A 27 -8.38 5.74 -25.10
N PHE A 28 -8.63 5.83 -26.40
CA PHE A 28 -7.70 6.24 -27.45
C PHE A 28 -8.39 7.17 -28.45
N ASP A 29 -7.59 7.81 -29.31
CA ASP A 29 -8.08 8.79 -30.27
C ASP A 29 -8.77 8.14 -31.47
N CYS A 30 -10.10 8.11 -31.43
CA CYS A 30 -10.93 7.60 -32.52
C CYS A 30 -10.76 8.32 -33.85
N ALA A 31 -10.25 9.56 -33.88
CA ALA A 31 -9.98 10.25 -35.14
C ALA A 31 -8.80 9.63 -35.90
N ASN A 32 -7.95 8.88 -35.19
CA ASN A 32 -6.73 8.28 -35.73
C ASN A 32 -6.74 6.74 -35.72
N ALA A 33 -7.86 6.12 -35.37
CA ALA A 33 -8.05 4.66 -35.40
C ALA A 33 -7.84 4.12 -36.83
N LYS A 34 -6.99 3.11 -36.98
CA LYS A 34 -6.66 2.51 -38.28
C LYS A 34 -6.86 1.01 -38.32
N GLU A 35 -6.77 0.36 -37.16
CA GLU A 35 -6.95 -1.09 -37.10
C GLU A 35 -8.44 -1.46 -37.06
N PRO A 36 -8.84 -2.62 -37.62
CA PRO A 36 -10.25 -3.02 -37.70
C PRO A 36 -10.96 -3.11 -36.34
N ASP A 37 -10.25 -3.54 -35.29
CA ASP A 37 -10.74 -3.57 -33.92
C ASP A 37 -10.97 -2.17 -33.36
N GLU A 38 -10.02 -1.26 -33.57
CA GLU A 38 -10.10 0.14 -33.14
C GLU A 38 -11.28 0.86 -33.80
N ILE A 39 -11.46 0.67 -35.12
CA ILE A 39 -12.58 1.24 -35.87
C ILE A 39 -13.91 0.71 -35.32
N ALA A 40 -14.01 -0.60 -35.05
CA ALA A 40 -15.21 -1.20 -34.47
C ALA A 40 -15.53 -0.65 -33.07
N ILE A 41 -14.51 -0.46 -32.22
CA ILE A 41 -14.66 0.14 -30.89
C ILE A 41 -15.17 1.57 -30.99
N CYS A 42 -14.61 2.38 -31.90
CA CYS A 42 -15.00 3.77 -32.12
C CYS A 42 -16.40 3.92 -32.73
N SER A 43 -16.84 2.92 -33.50
CA SER A 43 -18.15 2.93 -34.18
C SER A 43 -19.29 2.40 -33.31
N SER A 44 -18.97 1.71 -32.21
CA SER A 44 -19.94 1.08 -31.32
C SER A 44 -19.93 1.72 -29.93
N PRO A 45 -21.00 2.44 -29.52
CA PRO A 45 -21.10 3.00 -28.18
C PRO A 45 -20.95 1.96 -27.06
N ALA A 46 -21.34 0.71 -27.32
CA ALA A 46 -21.23 -0.37 -26.34
C ALA A 46 -19.79 -0.82 -26.15
N LEU A 47 -19.03 -1.00 -27.23
CA LEU A 47 -17.62 -1.35 -27.18
C LEU A 47 -16.78 -0.20 -26.63
N SER A 48 -17.05 1.04 -27.04
CA SER A 48 -16.39 2.23 -26.49
C SER A 48 -16.51 2.31 -24.97
N ARG A 49 -17.69 2.03 -24.37
CA ARG A 49 -17.83 2.00 -22.90
C ARG A 49 -17.04 0.90 -22.23
N LEU A 50 -16.96 -0.28 -22.85
CA LEU A 50 -16.15 -1.38 -22.32
C LEU A 50 -14.66 -1.02 -22.35
N ASP A 51 -14.21 -0.36 -23.41
CA ASP A 51 -12.87 0.16 -23.56
C ASP A 51 -12.53 1.22 -22.48
N THR A 52 -13.39 2.22 -22.28
CA THR A 52 -13.22 3.20 -21.19
C THR A 52 -13.13 2.53 -19.82
N LYS A 53 -14.02 1.57 -19.54
CA LYS A 53 -14.07 0.87 -18.25
C LYS A 53 -12.80 0.05 -18.04
N MET A 54 -12.37 -0.70 -19.05
CA MET A 54 -11.16 -1.50 -19.02
C MET A 54 -9.93 -0.61 -18.77
N ALA A 55 -9.82 0.51 -19.48
CA ALA A 55 -8.71 1.45 -19.30
C ALA A 55 -8.69 2.10 -17.90
N ALA A 56 -9.86 2.45 -17.35
CA ALA A 56 -9.95 2.98 -15.98
C ALA A 56 -9.53 1.96 -14.91
N LEU A 57 -9.94 0.69 -15.09
CA LEU A 57 -9.51 -0.41 -14.23
C LEU A 57 -8.01 -0.67 -14.38
N TRP A 58 -7.49 -0.66 -15.61
CA TRP A 58 -6.06 -0.82 -15.87
C TRP A 58 -5.25 0.27 -15.18
N PHE A 59 -5.63 1.54 -15.33
CA PHE A 59 -4.99 2.65 -14.64
C PHE A 59 -5.00 2.46 -13.11
N SER A 60 -6.13 2.03 -12.55
CA SER A 60 -6.24 1.75 -11.12
C SER A 60 -5.33 0.59 -10.69
N TYR A 61 -5.29 -0.47 -11.50
CA TYR A 61 -4.48 -1.67 -11.27
C TYR A 61 -2.97 -1.38 -11.36
N GLU A 62 -2.52 -0.57 -12.32
CA GLU A 62 -1.12 -0.13 -12.44
C GLU A 62 -0.63 0.64 -11.22
N LYS A 63 -1.51 1.39 -10.55
CA LYS A 63 -1.17 2.17 -9.34
C LYS A 63 -1.04 1.33 -8.09
N ILE A 64 -1.44 0.06 -8.14
CA ILE A 64 -1.29 -0.85 -7.01
C ILE A 64 0.20 -1.16 -6.82
N PRO A 65 0.78 -0.92 -5.63
CA PRO A 65 2.17 -1.26 -5.32
C PRO A 65 2.30 -2.79 -5.20
N PHE A 66 3.14 -3.40 -6.03
CA PHE A 66 3.50 -4.82 -5.96
C PHE A 66 5.01 -4.99 -5.88
N LEU A 67 5.47 -6.13 -5.35
CA LEU A 67 6.89 -6.52 -5.27
C LEU A 67 7.56 -6.53 -6.66
N MET A 68 8.88 -6.35 -6.68
CA MET A 68 9.68 -6.39 -7.90
C MET A 68 9.51 -7.73 -8.66
N GLY A 69 9.20 -7.66 -9.96
CA GLY A 69 8.93 -8.82 -10.83
C GLY A 69 7.50 -8.86 -11.39
N VAL A 70 6.50 -8.42 -10.61
CA VAL A 70 5.09 -8.37 -11.04
C VAL A 70 4.85 -7.26 -12.09
N SER A 71 5.67 -6.21 -12.11
CA SER A 71 5.58 -5.13 -13.11
C SER A 71 5.85 -5.61 -14.54
N ALA A 72 6.78 -6.55 -14.72
CA ALA A 72 7.09 -7.13 -16.03
C ALA A 72 5.96 -8.06 -16.51
N GLU A 73 5.43 -8.90 -15.61
CA GLU A 73 4.28 -9.78 -15.88
C GLU A 73 3.03 -8.97 -16.25
N ARG A 74 2.76 -7.86 -15.56
CA ARG A 74 1.66 -6.93 -15.90
C ARG A 74 1.79 -6.34 -17.31
N ALA A 75 3.00 -5.93 -17.68
CA ALA A 75 3.25 -5.42 -19.02
C ALA A 75 3.02 -6.50 -20.08
N GLU A 76 3.45 -7.74 -19.81
CA GLU A 76 3.21 -8.89 -20.68
C GLU A 76 1.71 -9.19 -20.81
N GLU A 77 0.95 -9.20 -19.72
CA GLU A 77 -0.50 -9.39 -19.75
C GLU A 77 -1.25 -8.29 -20.52
N ALA A 78 -0.79 -7.04 -20.40
CA ALA A 78 -1.37 -5.92 -21.14
C ALA A 78 -1.14 -6.07 -22.64
N GLU A 79 0.07 -6.45 -23.05
CA GLU A 79 0.36 -6.73 -24.46
C GLU A 79 -0.46 -7.91 -24.97
N ALA A 80 -0.54 -9.01 -24.21
CA ALA A 80 -1.34 -10.17 -24.57
C ALA A 80 -2.83 -9.83 -24.76
N PHE A 81 -3.37 -8.92 -23.95
CA PHE A 81 -4.73 -8.41 -24.15
C PHE A 81 -4.86 -7.63 -25.47
N LEU A 82 -3.91 -6.73 -25.77
CA LEU A 82 -3.93 -5.95 -27.01
C LEU A 82 -3.79 -6.85 -28.25
N GLU A 83 -2.95 -7.88 -28.20
CA GLU A 83 -2.83 -8.87 -29.26
C GLU A 83 -4.14 -9.62 -29.48
N ARG A 84 -4.78 -10.08 -28.39
CA ARG A 84 -6.07 -10.77 -28.46
C ARG A 84 -7.18 -9.87 -29.02
N ARG A 85 -7.18 -8.59 -28.65
CA ARG A 85 -8.13 -7.59 -29.16
C ARG A 85 -7.93 -7.40 -30.66
N ARG A 86 -6.68 -7.18 -31.10
CA ARG A 86 -6.32 -7.04 -32.53
C ARG A 86 -6.73 -8.27 -33.33
N ALA A 87 -6.55 -9.48 -32.77
CA ALA A 87 -6.93 -10.74 -33.42
C ALA A 87 -8.44 -10.89 -33.67
N CYS A 88 -9.30 -10.20 -32.91
CA CYS A 88 -10.74 -10.17 -33.16
C CYS A 88 -11.12 -9.36 -34.42
N GLY A 89 -10.25 -8.45 -34.89
CA GLY A 89 -10.59 -7.50 -35.95
C GLY A 89 -11.90 -6.75 -35.63
N ALA A 90 -12.80 -6.63 -36.62
CA ALA A 90 -14.08 -5.93 -36.45
C ALA A 90 -15.23 -6.78 -35.86
N ASP A 91 -14.96 -8.01 -35.39
CA ASP A 91 -15.99 -8.87 -34.79
C ASP A 91 -16.41 -8.35 -33.41
N GLU A 92 -17.60 -7.72 -33.34
CA GLU A 92 -18.11 -7.11 -32.12
C GLU A 92 -18.34 -8.10 -30.98
N ASP A 93 -18.72 -9.35 -31.26
CA ASP A 93 -18.99 -10.35 -30.22
C ASP A 93 -17.67 -10.91 -29.66
N CYS A 94 -16.66 -11.09 -30.53
CA CYS A 94 -15.29 -11.41 -30.11
C CYS A 94 -14.72 -10.30 -29.22
N LEU A 95 -14.80 -9.04 -29.68
CA LEU A 95 -14.31 -7.87 -28.93
C LEU A 95 -15.01 -7.74 -27.58
N ARG A 96 -16.35 -7.87 -27.56
CA ARG A 96 -17.13 -7.83 -26.31
C ARG A 96 -16.65 -8.88 -25.32
N THR A 97 -16.40 -10.10 -25.80
CA THR A 97 -15.92 -11.21 -24.96
C THR A 97 -14.52 -10.91 -24.41
N ALA A 98 -13.59 -10.48 -25.27
CA ALA A 98 -12.23 -10.13 -24.86
C ALA A 98 -12.22 -9.01 -23.79
N TYR A 99 -12.99 -7.95 -23.99
CA TYR A 99 -13.13 -6.87 -23.00
C TYR A 99 -13.73 -7.35 -21.69
N GLN A 100 -14.81 -8.12 -21.73
CA GLN A 100 -15.46 -8.60 -20.50
C GLN A 100 -14.55 -9.53 -19.69
N GLU A 101 -13.77 -10.38 -20.34
CA GLU A 101 -12.81 -11.25 -19.66
C GLU A 101 -11.71 -10.43 -18.99
N ARG A 102 -11.10 -9.46 -19.71
CA ARG A 102 -10.07 -8.60 -19.14
C ARG A 102 -10.61 -7.73 -18.01
N ILE A 103 -11.81 -7.16 -18.16
CA ILE A 103 -12.48 -6.40 -17.10
C ILE A 103 -12.69 -7.27 -15.86
N ARG A 104 -13.22 -8.49 -16.01
CA ARG A 104 -13.42 -9.39 -14.86
C ARG A 104 -12.11 -9.76 -14.19
N MET A 105 -11.05 -9.96 -14.96
CA MET A 105 -9.71 -10.23 -14.41
C MET A 105 -9.21 -9.04 -13.60
N LEU A 106 -9.26 -7.83 -14.15
CA LEU A 106 -8.83 -6.62 -13.47
C LEU A 106 -9.69 -6.30 -12.25
N GLU A 107 -11.02 -6.46 -12.34
CA GLU A 107 -11.94 -6.32 -11.21
C GLU A 107 -11.58 -7.30 -10.10
N ARG A 108 -11.32 -8.58 -10.41
CA ARG A 108 -10.89 -9.56 -9.39
C ARG A 108 -9.53 -9.25 -8.81
N ALA A 109 -8.59 -8.78 -9.62
CA ALA A 109 -7.25 -8.45 -9.15
C ALA A 109 -7.28 -7.20 -8.24
N ILE A 110 -8.04 -6.18 -8.62
CA ILE A 110 -8.29 -4.99 -7.80
C ILE A 110 -9.10 -5.37 -6.55
N GLU A 111 -10.13 -6.21 -6.67
CA GLU A 111 -10.91 -6.67 -5.52
C GLU A 111 -10.08 -7.53 -4.58
N SER A 112 -9.23 -8.43 -5.10
CA SER A 112 -8.28 -9.21 -4.31
C SER A 112 -7.33 -8.28 -3.62
N TRP A 113 -6.69 -7.35 -4.33
CA TRP A 113 -5.84 -6.37 -3.68
C TRP A 113 -6.60 -5.51 -2.67
N MET A 114 -7.82 -5.07 -2.95
CA MET A 114 -8.66 -4.32 -2.00
C MET A 114 -9.12 -5.19 -0.84
N LYS A 115 -9.15 -6.52 -0.96
CA LYS A 115 -9.44 -7.48 0.12
C LYS A 115 -8.20 -7.83 0.91
N ASP A 116 -7.07 -7.94 0.24
CA ASP A 116 -5.74 -8.14 0.79
C ASP A 116 -5.33 -6.88 1.56
N GLN A 117 -5.63 -5.72 1.00
CA GLN A 117 -5.70 -4.44 1.68
C GLN A 117 -6.88 -4.41 2.65
N ALA A 118 -8.10 -4.87 2.42
CA ALA A 118 -9.07 -4.94 3.53
C ALA A 118 -8.66 -5.97 4.63
N SER A 119 -7.58 -6.73 4.43
CA SER A 119 -6.86 -7.51 5.43
C SER A 119 -5.50 -6.92 5.83
N ALA A 120 -5.04 -5.84 5.18
CA ALA A 120 -3.82 -5.06 5.49
C ALA A 120 -4.16 -3.62 5.92
N ASP A 121 -4.96 -2.89 5.15
CA ASP A 121 -5.89 -1.78 5.46
C ASP A 121 -7.22 -2.21 6.14
N GLY A 122 -7.35 -3.47 6.57
CA GLY A 122 -8.37 -3.97 7.51
C GLY A 122 -8.12 -3.49 8.93
N ALA A 123 -7.87 -2.18 9.03
CA ALA A 123 -7.37 -1.44 10.16
C ALA A 123 -5.96 -1.94 10.60
N ALA A 124 -5.29 -1.16 11.45
CA ALA A 124 -4.79 -1.82 12.65
C ALA A 124 -5.82 -2.90 12.97
N ARG A 125 -5.46 -4.19 13.06
CA ARG A 125 -6.33 -5.15 13.74
C ARG A 125 -6.95 -4.35 14.89
N SER A 126 -8.17 -4.64 15.29
CA SER A 126 -8.42 -4.36 16.69
C SER A 126 -7.41 -5.21 17.51
N TRP A 127 -6.13 -4.80 17.52
CA TRP A 127 -5.09 -4.98 18.48
C TRP A 127 -5.55 -4.10 19.64
N SER A 128 -6.75 -4.42 20.14
CA SER A 128 -6.84 -4.50 21.57
C SER A 128 -5.81 -5.58 21.97
N PRO A 129 -5.10 -5.40 23.09
CA PRO A 129 -4.25 -6.45 23.68
C PRO A 129 -4.95 -7.83 23.78
N ALA A 130 -6.28 -7.88 23.67
CA ALA A 130 -7.08 -9.10 23.69
C ALA A 130 -6.93 -10.02 22.46
N VAL A 131 -6.41 -9.56 21.31
CA VAL A 131 -6.27 -10.36 20.06
C VAL A 131 -4.81 -10.74 19.76
N LEU A 132 -3.88 -10.44 20.66
CA LEU A 132 -2.47 -10.84 20.54
C LEU A 132 -2.32 -12.37 20.62
N PRO A 133 -1.39 -12.98 19.85
CA PRO A 133 -0.98 -14.37 20.08
C PRO A 133 -0.59 -14.57 21.55
N GLU A 134 -0.85 -15.75 22.10
CA GLU A 134 -0.57 -16.03 23.52
C GLU A 134 0.87 -15.71 23.90
N ALA A 135 1.82 -16.12 23.07
CA ALA A 135 3.23 -15.83 23.29
C ALA A 135 3.54 -14.32 23.35
N VAL A 136 2.88 -13.51 22.52
CA VAL A 136 3.05 -12.04 22.52
C VAL A 136 2.39 -11.41 23.76
N ARG A 137 1.28 -11.97 24.25
CA ARG A 137 0.69 -11.57 25.54
C ARG A 137 1.68 -11.80 26.68
N THR A 138 2.36 -12.96 26.68
CA THR A 138 3.41 -13.26 27.67
C THR A 138 4.56 -12.25 27.59
N VAL A 139 4.96 -11.80 26.40
CA VAL A 139 5.97 -10.74 26.25
C VAL A 139 5.52 -9.42 26.90
N ALA A 140 4.25 -9.04 26.67
CA ALA A 140 3.66 -7.84 27.27
C ALA A 140 3.50 -7.96 28.80
N GLU A 141 3.12 -9.14 29.30
CA GLU A 141 3.03 -9.45 30.74
C GLU A 141 4.38 -9.30 31.44
N GLY A 142 5.50 -9.54 30.75
CA GLY A 142 6.83 -9.32 31.30
C GLY A 142 7.06 -7.89 31.84
N TYR A 143 6.50 -6.85 31.19
CA TYR A 143 6.59 -5.48 31.71
C TYR A 143 5.79 -5.29 33.02
N ARG A 144 4.67 -6.01 33.16
CA ARG A 144 3.89 -6.00 34.40
C ARG A 144 4.65 -6.68 35.52
N ASP A 145 5.29 -7.81 35.23
CA ASP A 145 6.13 -8.53 36.17
C ASP A 145 7.31 -7.67 36.63
N GLU A 146 7.94 -6.92 35.75
CA GLU A 146 9.01 -5.96 36.11
C GLU A 146 8.54 -4.89 37.09
N CYS A 147 7.41 -4.24 36.81
CA CYS A 147 6.87 -3.25 37.75
C CYS A 147 6.52 -3.89 39.10
N ALA A 148 5.95 -5.09 39.09
CA ALA A 148 5.63 -5.83 40.31
C ALA A 148 6.89 -6.22 41.11
N GLN A 149 7.98 -6.62 40.44
CA GLN A 149 9.27 -6.92 41.07
C GLN A 149 9.89 -5.68 41.73
N LEU A 150 9.62 -4.49 41.20
CA LEU A 150 9.98 -3.21 41.83
C LEU A 150 9.07 -2.83 43.00
N GLY A 151 8.03 -3.63 43.29
CA GLY A 151 7.02 -3.34 44.32
C GLY A 151 5.95 -2.34 43.87
N GLY A 152 5.82 -2.11 42.57
CA GLY A 152 4.87 -1.17 41.97
C GLY A 152 3.63 -1.82 41.38
N THR A 153 2.72 -0.97 40.91
CA THR A 153 1.53 -1.33 40.14
C THR A 153 1.46 -0.45 38.89
N LEU A 154 0.89 -0.99 37.81
CA LEU A 154 0.67 -0.24 36.58
C LEU A 154 -0.59 0.63 36.67
N GLU A 155 -0.53 1.85 36.14
CA GLU A 155 -1.68 2.75 36.07
C GLU A 155 -2.71 2.30 35.02
N GLU A 156 -4.00 2.43 35.33
CA GLU A 156 -5.09 2.06 34.42
C GLU A 156 -5.03 2.87 33.11
N GLY A 157 -5.07 2.18 31.97
CA GLY A 157 -4.92 2.79 30.65
C GLY A 157 -3.46 3.00 30.20
N PHE A 158 -2.50 2.76 31.09
CA PHE A 158 -1.06 2.78 30.84
C PHE A 158 -0.39 1.47 31.29
N ASP A 159 -1.15 0.39 31.32
CA ASP A 159 -0.74 -0.92 31.81
C ASP A 159 -0.41 -1.91 30.69
N GLN A 160 -0.27 -1.41 29.46
CA GLN A 160 0.01 -2.17 28.25
C GLN A 160 0.97 -1.37 27.35
N PRO A 161 1.94 -2.03 26.69
CA PRO A 161 2.83 -1.36 25.77
C PRO A 161 2.10 -0.95 24.48
N LEU A 162 2.64 0.04 23.78
CA LEU A 162 2.27 0.32 22.40
C LEU A 162 2.74 -0.85 21.52
N VAL A 163 1.89 -1.34 20.64
CA VAL A 163 2.21 -2.48 19.75
C VAL A 163 2.22 -2.02 18.30
N MET A 164 3.29 -2.37 17.59
CA MET A 164 3.41 -2.23 16.13
C MET A 164 3.65 -3.60 15.50
N THR A 165 3.25 -3.79 14.24
CA THR A 165 3.43 -5.07 13.54
C THR A 165 3.97 -4.89 12.14
N GLY A 166 4.78 -5.86 11.69
CA GLY A 166 5.33 -5.95 10.35
C GLY A 166 5.97 -7.31 10.12
N ASP A 167 6.24 -7.67 8.88
CA ASP A 167 6.85 -8.95 8.48
C ASP A 167 8.37 -8.74 8.32
N LEU A 168 9.13 -8.73 9.43
CA LEU A 168 10.56 -8.46 9.43
C LEU A 168 11.35 -9.63 8.85
N ASP A 169 10.98 -10.87 9.17
CA ASP A 169 11.70 -12.07 8.75
C ASP A 169 11.31 -12.60 7.35
N GLY A 170 10.26 -12.04 6.74
CA GLY A 170 9.84 -12.31 5.37
C GLY A 170 9.05 -13.61 5.22
N ASP A 171 8.56 -14.18 6.32
CA ASP A 171 7.82 -15.44 6.33
C ASP A 171 6.31 -15.28 6.05
N ARG A 172 5.85 -14.03 5.86
CA ARG A 172 4.45 -13.59 5.65
C ARG A 172 3.56 -13.71 6.88
N LEU A 173 4.12 -13.99 8.05
CA LEU A 173 3.49 -13.81 9.34
C LEU A 173 3.86 -12.42 9.88
N GLN A 174 3.09 -11.97 10.87
CA GLN A 174 3.33 -10.67 11.49
C GLN A 174 4.22 -10.86 12.71
N ASP A 175 5.26 -10.05 12.78
CA ASP A 175 6.11 -9.82 13.95
C ASP A 175 5.61 -8.63 14.75
N PHE A 176 6.05 -8.54 16.00
CA PHE A 176 5.53 -7.59 16.96
C PHE A 176 6.64 -6.77 17.60
N VAL A 177 6.48 -5.45 17.57
CA VAL A 177 7.32 -4.50 18.31
C VAL A 177 6.49 -3.96 19.46
N LEU A 178 6.90 -4.25 20.68
CA LEU A 178 6.26 -3.78 21.91
C LEU A 178 7.11 -2.64 22.49
N ASN A 179 6.53 -1.45 22.55
CA ASN A 179 7.18 -0.24 23.04
C ASN A 179 6.50 0.22 24.34
N PRO A 180 7.18 0.17 25.49
CA PRO A 180 6.59 0.51 26.78
C PRO A 180 6.58 2.02 27.07
N GLN A 181 6.84 2.89 26.08
CA GLN A 181 6.93 4.35 26.26
C GLN A 181 5.69 5.00 26.91
N ASN A 182 4.51 4.44 26.71
CA ASN A 182 3.28 4.91 27.34
C ASN A 182 3.08 4.35 28.75
N MET A 183 3.81 3.31 29.16
CA MET A 183 3.53 2.57 30.38
C MET A 183 3.98 3.33 31.63
N GLN A 184 3.20 3.20 32.70
CA GLN A 184 3.45 3.92 33.96
C GLN A 184 3.47 2.96 35.14
N CYS A 185 4.65 2.84 35.78
CA CYS A 185 4.84 2.04 36.99
C CYS A 185 4.93 2.94 38.23
N SER A 186 4.10 2.66 39.24
CA SER A 186 4.04 3.48 40.46
C SER A 186 5.32 3.47 41.31
N ALA A 187 6.15 2.42 41.19
CA ALA A 187 7.38 2.28 41.97
C ALA A 187 8.59 3.02 41.35
N ALA A 188 8.62 3.19 40.03
CA ALA A 188 9.72 3.85 39.34
C ALA A 188 9.28 4.45 38.01
N ALA A 189 9.48 5.76 37.86
CA ALA A 189 9.24 6.47 36.59
C ALA A 189 10.13 5.97 35.45
N THR A 190 11.29 5.41 35.78
CA THR A 190 12.25 4.85 34.82
C THR A 190 12.20 3.33 34.73
N ALA A 191 11.11 2.70 35.20
CA ALA A 191 10.99 1.23 35.19
C ALA A 191 11.19 0.65 33.77
N PHE A 192 10.66 1.33 32.76
CA PHE A 192 10.70 0.87 31.37
C PHE A 192 11.56 1.73 30.45
N CYS A 193 11.68 3.03 30.78
CA CYS A 193 12.40 4.00 29.97
C CYS A 193 13.41 4.77 30.81
N GLY A 194 14.70 4.58 30.51
CA GLY A 194 15.82 5.26 31.14
C GLY A 194 16.50 6.25 30.20
N ASN A 195 17.74 6.62 30.52
CA ASN A 195 18.52 7.58 29.72
C ASN A 195 18.85 7.08 28.31
N GLY A 196 19.03 5.77 28.14
CA GLY A 196 19.31 5.15 26.83
C GLY A 196 18.06 4.87 25.99
N GLY A 197 16.86 5.23 26.47
CA GLY A 197 15.59 4.91 25.85
C GLY A 197 14.78 3.90 26.65
N CYS A 198 13.76 3.34 25.99
CA CYS A 198 12.85 2.34 26.50
C CYS A 198 13.33 0.92 26.17
N ASP A 199 13.00 -0.05 27.04
CA ASP A 199 13.17 -1.48 26.76
C ASP A 199 12.10 -1.94 25.75
N ILE A 200 12.40 -1.80 24.46
CA ILE A 200 11.54 -2.24 23.36
C ILE A 200 11.76 -3.73 23.12
N ARG A 201 10.68 -4.50 22.94
CA ARG A 201 10.76 -5.95 22.65
C ARG A 201 10.26 -6.27 21.26
N LEU A 202 11.10 -6.93 20.47
CA LEU A 202 10.76 -7.44 19.14
C LEU A 202 10.52 -8.95 19.22
N ALA A 203 9.28 -9.37 19.07
CA ALA A 203 8.89 -10.77 19.02
C ALA A 203 8.71 -11.22 17.56
N LEU A 204 9.56 -12.15 17.12
CA LEU A 204 9.59 -12.66 15.75
C LEU A 204 8.78 -13.95 15.62
N SER A 205 8.04 -14.06 14.52
CA SER A 205 7.16 -15.18 14.21
C SER A 205 7.93 -16.46 13.88
N ILE A 206 9.10 -16.37 13.22
CA ILE A 206 10.00 -17.50 13.01
C ILE A 206 10.53 -18.14 14.32
N HIS A 207 10.41 -17.43 15.44
CA HIS A 207 10.77 -17.92 16.77
C HIS A 207 9.55 -18.25 17.63
N ASP A 208 8.37 -18.45 17.01
CA ASP A 208 7.09 -18.64 17.70
C ASP A 208 6.79 -17.51 18.72
N TYR A 209 7.33 -16.31 18.47
CA TYR A 209 7.31 -15.15 19.36
C TYR A 209 7.99 -15.37 20.73
N ALA A 210 8.71 -16.48 20.90
CA ALA A 210 9.48 -16.76 22.09
C ALA A 210 10.78 -15.96 22.11
N GLN A 211 11.29 -15.65 23.31
CA GLN A 211 12.58 -14.98 23.53
C GLN A 211 12.70 -13.70 22.68
N PRO A 212 11.89 -12.67 22.99
CA PRO A 212 11.92 -11.44 22.21
C PRO A 212 13.31 -10.83 22.20
N VAL A 213 13.67 -10.21 21.08
CA VAL A 213 14.88 -9.39 20.98
C VAL A 213 14.64 -8.12 21.79
N GLU A 214 15.40 -7.95 22.87
CA GLU A 214 15.39 -6.75 23.70
C GLU A 214 16.23 -5.64 23.05
N ILE A 215 15.65 -4.45 22.93
CA ILE A 215 16.21 -3.31 22.23
C ILE A 215 16.07 -2.10 23.16
N LEU A 216 17.20 -1.54 23.59
CA LEU A 216 17.20 -0.28 24.34
C LEU A 216 17.21 0.89 23.36
N GLY A 217 16.09 1.62 23.28
CA GLY A 217 15.99 2.74 22.36
C GLY A 217 14.64 3.46 22.36
N GLY A 218 14.43 4.35 21.40
CA GLY A 218 13.23 5.18 21.33
C GLY A 218 12.63 5.29 19.94
N ALA A 219 11.38 5.73 19.89
CA ALA A 219 10.62 6.02 18.67
C ALA A 219 10.82 4.97 17.55
N PRO A 220 10.45 3.70 17.81
CA PRO A 220 10.53 2.65 16.80
C PRO A 220 9.65 2.98 15.60
N ALA A 221 10.15 2.69 14.40
CA ALA A 221 9.45 2.91 13.15
C ALA A 221 9.63 1.70 12.23
N LEU A 222 8.52 1.11 11.78
CA LEU A 222 8.52 0.08 10.75
C LEU A 222 8.43 0.74 9.38
N LYS A 223 9.32 0.34 8.47
CA LYS A 223 9.36 0.82 7.09
C LYS A 223 9.39 -0.35 6.13
N GLN A 224 8.74 -0.18 4.99
CA GLN A 224 8.81 -1.11 3.86
C GLN A 224 9.78 -0.56 2.82
N ASN A 225 10.71 -1.38 2.33
CA ASN A 225 11.60 -1.04 1.23
C ASN A 225 11.75 -2.23 0.25
N GLU A 226 12.56 -2.06 -0.80
CA GLU A 226 12.77 -3.10 -1.82
C GLU A 226 13.39 -4.40 -1.26
N ALA A 227 14.10 -4.32 -0.13
CA ALA A 227 14.72 -5.47 0.54
C ALA A 227 13.81 -6.12 1.61
N GLY A 228 12.64 -5.54 1.90
CA GLY A 228 11.67 -6.06 2.87
C GLY A 228 11.30 -5.06 3.96
N THR A 229 10.66 -5.56 5.03
CA THR A 229 10.35 -4.76 6.21
C THR A 229 11.63 -4.51 7.01
N VAL A 230 11.81 -3.28 7.46
CA VAL A 230 12.88 -2.91 8.40
C VAL A 230 12.29 -2.21 9.61
N LEU A 231 12.93 -2.39 10.77
CA LEU A 231 12.63 -1.68 12.00
C LEU A 231 13.77 -0.70 12.29
N ASP A 232 13.45 0.59 12.28
CA ASP A 232 14.35 1.66 12.67
C ASP A 232 14.08 2.04 14.14
N VAL A 233 15.10 2.10 14.98
CA VAL A 233 15.02 2.49 16.40
C VAL A 233 16.11 3.50 16.72
N TRP A 234 15.76 4.57 17.43
CA TRP A 234 16.76 5.53 17.91
C TRP A 234 17.51 4.93 19.09
N VAL A 235 18.85 4.94 19.02
CA VAL A 235 19.71 4.38 20.05
C VAL A 235 20.75 5.39 20.53
N ASP A 236 21.21 5.18 21.76
CA ASP A 236 22.26 5.95 22.40
C ASP A 236 23.61 5.87 21.65
N ASP A 237 24.42 6.92 21.78
CA ASP A 237 25.68 7.11 21.05
C ASP A 237 26.73 6.01 21.31
N THR A 238 26.62 5.31 22.45
CA THR A 238 27.45 4.14 22.79
C THR A 238 27.34 3.01 21.76
N ASN A 239 26.21 2.90 21.06
CA ASN A 239 26.01 1.92 19.98
C ASN A 239 26.61 2.37 18.64
N CYS A 240 27.03 3.64 18.56
CA CYS A 240 27.35 4.34 17.32
C CYS A 240 28.83 4.72 17.24
N ALA A 241 29.72 4.07 18.00
CA ALA A 241 31.12 4.46 18.21
C ALA A 241 31.97 4.66 16.93
N GLU A 242 31.53 4.13 15.79
CA GLU A 242 32.18 4.35 14.48
C GLU A 242 31.82 5.70 13.83
N MET A 243 30.82 6.42 14.37
CA MET A 243 30.36 7.73 13.93
C MET A 243 31.10 8.82 14.73
N LYS A 244 32.17 9.37 14.12
CA LYS A 244 33.23 10.18 14.75
C LYS A 244 32.85 11.56 15.33
N GLU A 245 31.57 11.89 15.51
CA GLU A 245 31.16 13.16 16.15
C GLU A 245 30.39 12.85 17.44
N GLU A 246 30.98 13.24 18.58
CA GLU A 246 30.43 13.05 19.93
C GLU A 246 29.05 13.71 20.09
N GLY A 247 28.08 12.95 20.62
CA GLY A 247 26.88 13.52 21.25
C GLY A 247 25.55 13.40 20.49
N ASP A 248 25.46 12.70 19.36
CA ASP A 248 24.20 12.48 18.65
C ASP A 248 23.73 11.01 18.71
N ALA A 249 22.47 10.80 19.09
CA ALA A 249 21.79 9.51 18.93
C ALA A 249 21.79 9.08 17.45
N CYS A 250 21.98 7.78 17.19
CA CYS A 250 21.94 7.24 15.83
C CYS A 250 20.75 6.32 15.61
N LEU A 251 20.52 5.95 14.35
CA LEU A 251 19.42 5.07 13.97
C LEU A 251 19.93 3.63 13.84
N ALA A 252 19.48 2.74 14.72
CA ALA A 252 19.65 1.30 14.56
C ALA A 252 18.57 0.76 13.63
N ARG A 253 18.99 0.21 12.48
CA ARG A 253 18.11 -0.46 11.52
C ARG A 253 18.26 -1.97 11.69
N TYR A 254 17.19 -2.62 12.10
CA TYR A 254 17.02 -4.06 12.16
C TYR A 254 16.36 -4.53 10.86
N TYR A 255 16.93 -5.56 10.25
CA TYR A 255 16.47 -6.12 8.97
C TYR A 255 16.86 -7.59 8.88
N TRP A 256 16.13 -8.36 8.09
CA TRP A 256 16.44 -9.77 7.91
C TRP A 256 17.48 -9.99 6.81
N LYS A 257 18.49 -10.80 7.10
CA LYS A 257 19.55 -11.14 6.13
C LYS A 257 20.23 -12.44 6.53
N ASP A 258 20.42 -13.34 5.57
CA ASP A 258 21.10 -14.63 5.77
C ASP A 258 20.45 -15.46 6.90
N ASP A 259 19.12 -15.56 6.91
CA ASP A 259 18.29 -16.27 7.89
C ASP A 259 18.51 -15.84 9.35
N LYS A 260 18.83 -14.57 9.55
CA LYS A 260 18.97 -13.97 10.88
C LYS A 260 18.58 -12.50 10.88
N LEU A 261 18.23 -12.01 12.06
CA LEU A 261 18.06 -10.58 12.31
C LEU A 261 19.45 -9.91 12.31
N ALA A 262 19.67 -9.05 11.32
CA ALA A 262 20.86 -8.22 11.22
C ALA A 262 20.55 -6.80 11.70
N ILE A 263 21.60 -6.10 12.12
CA ILE A 263 21.54 -4.71 12.58
C ILE A 263 22.59 -3.88 11.84
N SER A 264 22.23 -2.67 11.47
CA SER A 264 23.14 -1.65 10.96
C SER A 264 22.85 -0.31 11.63
N TYR A 265 23.89 0.51 11.82
CA TYR A 265 23.75 1.84 12.40
C TYR A 265 23.91 2.90 11.32
N MET A 266 23.00 3.86 11.29
CA MET A 266 22.94 4.93 10.30
C MET A 266 22.96 6.30 10.97
N ARG A 267 23.57 7.28 10.29
CA ARG A 267 23.56 8.66 10.75
C ARG A 267 22.15 9.22 10.62
N ARG A 268 21.84 10.18 11.49
CA ARG A 268 20.63 10.99 11.45
C ARG A 268 20.55 11.81 10.16
N ASP A 269 19.97 11.25 9.10
CA ASP A 269 19.50 12.03 7.96
C ASP A 269 18.04 12.44 8.22
N TYR A 270 17.82 13.75 8.39
CA TYR A 270 16.48 14.35 8.57
C TYR A 270 15.65 14.40 7.28
N ALA A 271 16.13 13.78 6.20
CA ALA A 271 15.51 13.81 4.89
C ALA A 271 15.06 12.39 4.55
N ASP A 272 13.85 12.02 4.97
CA ASP A 272 12.93 11.09 4.31
C ASP A 272 11.57 11.09 5.04
#